data_AF-A0A947UWI9-F1
#
_entry.id   AF-A0A947UWI9-F1
#
_cell.length_a   1.000
_cell.length_b   1.000
_cell.length_c   1.000
_cell.angle_alpha   90.00
_cell.angle_beta   90.00
_cell.angle_gamma   90.00
#
_symmetry.space_group_name_H-M   'P 1'
#
loop_
_entity.id
_entity.type
_entity.pdbx_description
1 polymer ?
#
loop_
_entity_poly.entity_id
_entity_poly.type
_entity_poly.pdbx_seq_one_letter_code
_entity_poly.pdbx_strand_id
1 'polypeptide(L)'
;MATSPSWAANDSREKQMLRRMQQQVQQLDRARAQSEQEKAEALTDKEAAERELEKVRSDEAARKRQLASERAARSRAETGLKALQAESDALKVRLADTEKRLADSVALQQATAQTLAQVESAKKQTEGALAGKAHALQACQTDNGRLYAIGREMMVKYRDKSCQDALAQAEPFTGLKKVEVENLLEAWRDQLDREKINAAGQP
;
A
#
# COMPACT_ATOMS: atom_id res chain seq x y z
N MET A 1 70.84 -87.08 -90.99
CA MET A 1 71.74 -86.16 -90.26
C MET A 1 72.39 -85.29 -91.31
N ALA A 2 72.14 -83.99 -91.41
CA ALA A 2 72.74 -82.90 -90.64
C ALA A 2 72.48 -81.66 -91.52
N THR A 3 72.28 -80.42 -91.09
CA THR A 3 72.33 -79.72 -89.81
C THR A 3 71.64 -78.40 -90.13
N SER A 4 70.48 -78.12 -89.55
CA SER A 4 69.83 -76.82 -89.69
C SER A 4 70.78 -75.72 -89.16
N PRO A 5 70.91 -74.58 -89.84
CA PRO A 5 71.91 -73.58 -89.49
C PRO A 5 71.57 -72.95 -88.12
N SER A 6 72.50 -73.06 -87.18
CA SER A 6 72.43 -72.53 -85.81
C SER A 6 72.28 -71.01 -85.73
N TRP A 7 72.51 -70.29 -86.83
CA TRP A 7 72.41 -68.83 -86.90
C TRP A 7 70.96 -68.32 -86.94
N ALA A 8 70.04 -69.05 -87.57
CA ALA A 8 68.61 -68.70 -87.60
C ALA A 8 67.91 -68.90 -86.23
N ALA A 9 68.42 -69.84 -85.42
CA ALA A 9 67.91 -70.08 -84.07
C ALA A 9 68.28 -68.95 -83.09
N ASN A 10 69.43 -68.30 -83.27
CA ASN A 10 69.89 -67.22 -82.39
C ASN A 10 69.14 -65.89 -82.64
N ASP A 11 68.93 -65.53 -83.91
CA ASP A 11 68.11 -64.35 -84.30
C ASP A 11 66.63 -64.49 -83.85
N SER A 12 66.11 -65.73 -83.80
CA SER A 12 64.77 -66.00 -83.26
C SER A 12 64.67 -65.85 -81.74
N ARG A 13 65.72 -66.19 -80.99
CA ARG A 13 65.78 -66.07 -79.52
C ARG A 13 65.92 -64.62 -79.08
N GLU A 14 66.74 -63.83 -79.78
CA GLU A 14 66.87 -62.39 -79.54
C GLU A 14 65.56 -61.64 -79.81
N LYS A 15 64.87 -61.96 -80.91
CA LYS A 15 63.53 -61.39 -81.19
C LYS A 15 62.48 -61.77 -80.14
N GLN A 16 62.53 -62.99 -79.61
CA GLN A 16 61.64 -63.40 -78.51
C GLN A 16 61.98 -62.72 -77.18
N MET A 17 63.26 -62.55 -76.86
CA MET A 17 63.72 -61.77 -75.69
C MET A 17 63.31 -60.29 -75.80
N LEU A 18 63.47 -59.68 -76.97
CA LEU A 18 63.03 -58.31 -77.23
C LEU A 18 61.51 -58.15 -77.11
N ARG A 19 60.71 -59.11 -77.61
CA ARG A 19 59.25 -59.09 -77.42
C ARG A 19 58.84 -59.21 -75.95
N ARG A 20 59.50 -60.07 -75.17
CA ARG A 20 59.26 -60.20 -73.72
C ARG A 20 59.65 -58.91 -72.99
N MET A 21 60.79 -58.32 -73.32
CA MET A 21 61.22 -57.04 -72.75
C MET A 21 60.25 -55.91 -73.12
N GLN A 22 59.77 -55.86 -74.36
CA GLN A 22 58.76 -54.90 -74.79
C GLN A 22 57.42 -55.09 -74.07
N GLN A 23 56.98 -56.33 -73.86
CA GLN A 23 55.79 -56.64 -73.06
C GLN A 23 55.96 -56.24 -71.59
N GLN A 24 57.14 -56.46 -71.02
CA GLN A 24 57.45 -56.07 -69.65
C GLN A 24 57.48 -54.54 -69.48
N VAL A 25 58.07 -53.81 -70.44
CA VAL A 25 58.02 -52.34 -70.48
C VAL A 25 56.58 -51.85 -70.58
N GLN A 26 55.74 -52.44 -71.45
CA GLN A 26 54.32 -52.08 -71.54
C GLN A 26 53.54 -52.35 -70.24
N GLN A 27 53.85 -53.43 -69.52
CA GLN A 27 53.24 -53.72 -68.22
C GLN A 27 53.68 -52.71 -67.16
N LEU A 28 54.95 -52.34 -67.14
CA LEU A 28 55.48 -51.30 -66.25
C LEU A 28 54.88 -49.93 -66.56
N ASP A 29 54.71 -49.57 -67.84
CA ASP A 29 54.08 -48.33 -68.26
C ASP A 29 52.60 -48.27 -67.83
N ARG A 30 51.87 -49.39 -67.96
CA ARG A 30 50.48 -49.49 -67.47
C ARG A 30 50.40 -49.38 -65.95
N ALA A 31 51.26 -50.09 -65.22
CA ALA A 31 51.31 -50.02 -63.76
C ALA A 31 51.72 -48.61 -63.28
N ARG A 32 52.61 -47.94 -64.00
CA ARG A 32 53.01 -46.56 -63.72
C ARG A 32 51.84 -45.60 -63.98
N ALA A 33 51.14 -45.73 -65.10
CA ALA A 33 49.98 -44.91 -65.40
C ALA A 33 48.85 -45.10 -64.38
N GLN A 34 48.59 -46.35 -63.95
CA GLN A 34 47.64 -46.65 -62.88
C GLN A 34 48.06 -46.03 -61.54
N SER A 35 49.33 -46.16 -61.16
CA SER A 35 49.83 -45.56 -59.92
C SER A 35 49.82 -44.03 -59.96
N GLU A 36 50.10 -43.42 -61.11
CA GLU A 36 49.99 -41.96 -61.30
C GLU A 36 48.53 -41.49 -61.20
N GLN A 37 47.58 -42.26 -61.74
CA GLN A 37 46.14 -41.99 -61.60
C GLN A 37 45.66 -42.12 -60.15
N GLU A 38 45.99 -43.22 -59.47
CA GLU A 38 45.62 -43.44 -58.06
C GLU A 38 46.20 -42.36 -57.15
N LYS A 39 47.43 -41.90 -57.42
CA LYS A 39 48.03 -40.78 -56.68
C LYS A 39 47.28 -39.47 -56.93
N ALA A 40 46.85 -39.22 -58.16
CA ALA A 40 46.06 -38.03 -58.48
C ALA A 40 44.69 -38.07 -57.77
N GLU A 41 44.00 -39.21 -57.79
CA GLU A 41 42.72 -39.41 -57.08
C GLU A 41 42.89 -39.26 -55.56
N ALA A 42 43.91 -39.89 -54.98
CA ALA A 42 44.21 -39.77 -53.55
C ALA A 42 44.58 -38.34 -53.13
N LEU A 43 45.26 -37.57 -53.98
CA LEU A 43 45.52 -36.15 -53.74
C LEU A 43 44.23 -35.34 -53.76
N THR A 44 43.33 -35.59 -54.71
CA THR A 44 42.03 -34.89 -54.76
C THR A 44 41.14 -35.22 -53.55
N ASP A 45 41.11 -36.48 -53.12
CA ASP A 45 40.36 -36.91 -51.94
C ASP A 45 40.93 -36.32 -50.66
N LYS A 46 42.27 -36.25 -50.55
CA LYS A 46 42.94 -35.60 -49.43
C LYS A 46 42.57 -34.11 -49.36
N GLU A 47 42.64 -33.40 -50.48
CA GLU A 47 42.26 -31.98 -50.52
C GLU A 47 40.78 -31.76 -50.16
N ALA A 48 39.88 -32.64 -50.64
CA ALA A 48 38.47 -32.58 -50.30
C ALA A 48 38.24 -32.84 -48.80
N ALA A 49 38.89 -33.87 -48.23
CA ALA A 49 38.82 -34.18 -46.81
C ALA A 49 39.38 -33.05 -45.93
N GLU A 50 40.50 -32.43 -46.32
CA GLU A 50 41.08 -31.29 -45.61
C GLU A 50 40.13 -30.08 -45.61
N ARG A 51 39.45 -29.81 -46.74
CA ARG A 51 38.43 -28.74 -46.82
C ARG A 51 37.23 -29.02 -45.92
N GLU A 52 36.71 -30.24 -45.90
CA GLU A 52 35.59 -30.61 -45.02
C GLU A 52 36.00 -30.55 -43.55
N LEU A 53 37.22 -30.98 -43.22
CA LEU A 53 37.74 -30.91 -41.86
C LEU A 53 37.86 -29.46 -41.39
N GLU A 54 38.33 -28.55 -42.24
CA GLU A 54 38.40 -27.13 -41.93
C GLU A 54 37.00 -26.50 -41.75
N LYS A 55 36.03 -26.87 -42.59
CA LYS A 55 34.62 -26.45 -42.41
C LYS A 55 34.06 -26.91 -41.08
N VAL A 56 34.21 -28.19 -40.75
CA VAL A 56 33.73 -28.76 -39.48
C VAL A 56 34.38 -28.08 -38.28
N ARG A 57 35.69 -27.78 -38.36
CA ARG A 57 36.40 -27.03 -37.30
C ARG A 57 35.85 -25.62 -37.14
N SER A 58 35.60 -24.92 -38.24
CA SER A 58 34.99 -23.58 -38.23
C SER A 58 33.59 -23.61 -37.60
N ASP A 59 32.75 -24.57 -38.00
CA ASP A 59 31.39 -24.75 -37.47
C ASP A 59 31.41 -25.13 -35.99
N GLU A 60 32.32 -26.00 -35.55
CA GLU A 60 32.49 -26.36 -34.15
C GLU A 60 32.90 -25.13 -33.31
N ALA A 61 33.83 -24.31 -33.82
CA ALA A 61 34.23 -23.07 -33.17
C ALA A 61 33.07 -22.07 -33.07
N ALA A 62 32.27 -21.92 -34.13
CA ALA A 62 31.08 -21.07 -34.13
C ALA A 62 30.03 -21.56 -33.12
N ARG A 63 29.72 -22.86 -33.12
CA ARG A 63 28.78 -23.47 -32.16
C ARG A 63 29.25 -23.35 -30.72
N LYS A 64 30.55 -23.51 -30.45
CA LYS A 64 31.12 -23.29 -29.10
C LYS A 64 30.93 -21.85 -28.64
N ARG A 65 31.15 -20.87 -29.52
CA ARG A 65 30.92 -19.45 -29.22
C ARG A 65 29.44 -19.19 -28.94
N GLN A 66 28.53 -19.74 -29.75
CA GLN A 66 27.09 -19.60 -29.56
C GLN A 66 26.63 -20.25 -28.24
N LEU A 67 27.11 -21.46 -27.92
CA LEU A 67 26.78 -22.11 -26.65
C LEU A 67 27.28 -21.29 -25.45
N ALA A 68 28.46 -20.68 -25.55
CA ALA A 68 28.98 -19.81 -24.51
C ALA A 68 28.11 -18.55 -24.34
N SER A 69 27.66 -17.92 -25.44
CA SER A 69 26.78 -16.76 -25.37
C SER A 69 25.40 -17.10 -24.80
N GLU A 70 24.82 -18.23 -25.21
CA GLU A 70 23.53 -18.70 -24.67
C GLU A 70 23.61 -19.02 -23.18
N ARG A 71 24.69 -19.66 -22.73
CA ARG A 71 24.93 -19.90 -21.30
C ARG A 71 25.05 -18.59 -20.52
N ALA A 72 25.74 -17.59 -21.06
CA ALA A 72 25.85 -16.28 -20.44
C ALA A 72 24.49 -15.56 -20.40
N ALA A 73 23.71 -15.60 -21.48
CA ALA A 73 22.37 -15.03 -21.54
C ALA A 73 21.42 -15.70 -20.53
N ARG A 74 21.43 -17.04 -20.47
CA ARG A 74 20.66 -17.81 -19.50
C ARG A 74 21.03 -17.46 -18.06
N SER A 75 22.32 -17.37 -17.74
CA SER A 75 22.77 -17.00 -16.39
C SER A 75 22.31 -15.59 -15.99
N ARG A 76 22.31 -14.64 -16.92
CA ARG A 76 21.76 -13.29 -16.70
C ARG A 76 20.25 -13.32 -16.48
N ALA A 77 19.51 -14.09 -17.29
CA ALA A 77 18.07 -14.25 -17.15
C ALA A 77 17.70 -14.91 -15.81
N GLU A 78 18.41 -15.95 -15.39
CA GLU A 78 18.20 -16.61 -14.09
C GLU A 78 18.47 -15.66 -12.92
N THR A 79 19.52 -14.83 -13.01
CA THR A 79 19.80 -13.79 -12.01
C THR A 79 18.69 -12.74 -11.99
N GLY A 80 18.23 -12.28 -13.16
CA GLY A 80 17.12 -11.32 -13.28
C GLY A 80 15.81 -11.85 -12.71
N LEU A 81 15.50 -13.13 -12.96
CA LEU A 81 14.30 -13.78 -12.42
C LEU A 81 14.34 -13.86 -10.88
N LYS A 82 15.49 -14.20 -10.30
CA LYS A 82 15.67 -14.19 -8.84
C LYS A 82 15.52 -12.79 -8.25
N ALA A 83 16.06 -11.76 -8.92
CA ALA A 83 15.91 -10.37 -8.48
C ALA A 83 14.44 -9.93 -8.52
N LEU A 84 13.73 -10.18 -9.62
CA LEU A 84 12.30 -9.86 -9.75
C LEU A 84 11.45 -10.61 -8.72
N GLN A 85 11.80 -11.87 -8.41
CA GLN A 85 11.10 -12.63 -7.39
C GLN A 85 11.30 -12.03 -5.99
N ALA A 86 12.53 -11.63 -5.65
CA ALA A 86 12.82 -10.94 -4.40
C ALA A 86 12.11 -9.57 -4.31
N GLU A 87 12.06 -8.81 -5.41
CA GLU A 87 11.31 -7.56 -5.48
C GLU A 87 9.81 -7.78 -5.30
N SER A 88 9.23 -8.78 -5.98
CA SER A 88 7.82 -9.16 -5.81
C SER A 88 7.51 -9.49 -4.35
N ASP A 89 8.34 -10.29 -3.70
CA ASP A 89 8.11 -10.66 -2.30
C ASP A 89 8.28 -9.47 -1.35
N ALA A 90 9.24 -8.58 -1.60
CA ALA A 90 9.38 -7.33 -0.86
C ALA A 90 8.16 -6.40 -1.06
N LEU A 91 7.62 -6.32 -2.27
CA LEU A 91 6.41 -5.54 -2.58
C LEU A 91 5.18 -6.11 -1.88
N LYS A 92 5.02 -7.44 -1.82
CA LYS A 92 3.92 -8.08 -1.07
C LYS A 92 3.98 -7.75 0.42
N VAL A 93 5.17 -7.79 1.02
CA VAL A 93 5.36 -7.41 2.43
C VAL A 93 5.02 -5.93 2.65
N ARG A 94 5.48 -5.04 1.76
CA ARG A 94 5.13 -3.61 1.84
C ARG A 94 3.64 -3.38 1.69
N LEU A 95 2.98 -4.07 0.76
CA LEU A 95 1.55 -3.97 0.55
C LEU A 95 0.79 -4.36 1.83
N ALA A 96 1.13 -5.50 2.42
CA ALA A 96 0.52 -5.96 3.68
C ALA A 96 0.74 -4.97 4.84
N ASP A 97 1.94 -4.38 4.97
CA ASP A 97 2.20 -3.34 5.98
C ASP A 97 1.37 -2.08 5.72
N THR A 98 1.26 -1.63 4.46
CA THR A 98 0.45 -0.45 4.11
C THR A 98 -1.05 -0.68 4.34
N GLU A 99 -1.57 -1.87 4.01
CA GLU A 99 -2.96 -2.24 4.26
C GLU A 99 -3.26 -2.26 5.76
N LYS A 100 -2.33 -2.81 6.57
CA LYS A 100 -2.45 -2.79 8.03
C LYS A 100 -2.48 -1.36 8.59
N ARG A 101 -1.54 -0.51 8.16
CA ARG A 101 -1.50 0.90 8.60
C ARG A 101 -2.76 1.66 8.20
N LEU A 102 -3.30 1.38 7.02
CA LEU A 102 -4.55 1.99 6.57
C LEU A 102 -5.71 1.55 7.45
N ALA A 103 -5.82 0.25 7.75
CA ALA A 103 -6.84 -0.28 8.65
C ALA A 103 -6.75 0.34 10.06
N ASP A 104 -5.54 0.41 10.62
CA ASP A 104 -5.28 1.03 11.93
C ASP A 104 -5.67 2.52 11.91
N SER A 105 -5.34 3.25 10.84
CA SER A 105 -5.69 4.66 10.70
C SER A 105 -7.20 4.87 10.59
N VAL A 106 -7.92 4.01 9.86
CA VAL A 106 -9.38 4.09 9.74
C VAL A 106 -10.03 3.80 11.09
N ALA A 107 -9.57 2.78 11.82
CA ALA A 107 -10.06 2.47 13.16
C ALA A 107 -9.84 3.64 14.13
N LEU A 108 -8.65 4.26 14.10
CA LEU A 108 -8.35 5.44 14.91
C LEU A 108 -9.26 6.62 14.57
N GLN A 109 -9.50 6.88 13.27
CA GLN A 109 -10.39 7.95 12.84
C GLN A 109 -11.83 7.72 13.31
N GLN A 110 -12.34 6.49 13.23
CA GLN A 110 -13.68 6.14 13.72
C GLN A 110 -13.79 6.33 15.24
N ALA A 111 -12.82 5.84 15.99
CA ALA A 111 -12.77 6.03 17.45
C ALA A 111 -12.72 7.53 17.80
N THR A 112 -11.87 8.30 17.11
CA THR A 112 -11.74 9.74 17.33
C THR A 112 -13.05 10.48 17.01
N ALA A 113 -13.72 10.14 15.91
CA ALA A 113 -15.00 10.74 15.55
C ALA A 113 -16.09 10.43 16.59
N GLN A 114 -16.12 9.20 17.12
CA GLN A 114 -17.05 8.82 18.18
C GLN A 114 -16.78 9.56 19.48
N THR A 115 -15.51 9.67 19.89
CA THR A 115 -15.13 10.45 21.07
C THR A 115 -15.48 11.93 20.90
N LEU A 116 -15.23 12.50 19.73
CA LEU A 116 -15.57 13.90 19.45
C LEU A 116 -17.09 14.13 19.59
N ALA A 117 -17.91 13.25 19.01
CA ALA A 117 -19.37 13.35 19.12
C ALA A 117 -19.85 13.28 20.58
N GLN A 118 -19.24 12.40 21.40
CA GLN A 118 -19.54 12.30 22.83
C GLN A 118 -19.16 13.57 23.59
N VAL A 119 -17.96 14.11 23.32
CA VAL A 119 -17.47 15.35 23.95
C VAL A 119 -18.34 16.54 23.55
N GLU A 120 -18.73 16.65 22.29
CA GLU A 120 -19.62 17.71 21.83
C GLU A 120 -21.01 17.63 22.48
N SER A 121 -21.57 16.41 22.61
CA SER A 121 -22.84 16.21 23.32
C SER A 121 -22.72 16.59 24.80
N ALA A 122 -21.66 16.14 25.47
CA ALA A 122 -21.42 16.47 26.88
C ALA A 122 -21.25 17.99 27.07
N LYS A 123 -20.52 18.65 26.16
CA LYS A 123 -20.36 20.11 26.16
C LYS A 123 -21.69 20.84 26.02
N LYS A 124 -22.55 20.43 25.08
CA LYS A 124 -23.89 21.03 24.92
C LYS A 124 -24.75 20.86 26.18
N GLN A 125 -24.68 19.69 26.83
CA GLN A 125 -25.40 19.45 28.07
C GLN A 125 -24.89 20.34 29.22
N THR A 126 -23.57 20.48 29.37
CA THR A 126 -23.00 21.33 30.42
C THR A 126 -23.25 22.81 30.17
N GLU A 127 -23.18 23.27 28.93
CA GLU A 127 -23.55 24.63 28.53
C GLU A 127 -25.04 24.91 28.81
N GLY A 128 -25.93 23.98 28.47
CA GLY A 128 -27.35 24.10 28.78
C GLY A 128 -27.64 24.14 30.28
N ALA A 129 -27.01 23.26 31.06
CA ALA A 129 -27.13 23.25 32.52
C ALA A 129 -26.58 24.53 33.16
N LEU A 130 -25.47 25.07 32.64
CA LEU A 130 -24.89 26.32 33.11
C LEU A 130 -25.82 27.50 32.81
N ALA A 131 -26.38 27.58 31.60
CA ALA A 131 -27.35 28.60 31.24
C ALA A 131 -28.61 28.54 32.13
N GLY A 132 -29.13 27.33 32.38
CA GLY A 132 -30.26 27.13 33.29
C GLY A 132 -29.97 27.59 34.71
N LYS A 133 -28.79 27.26 35.26
CA LYS A 133 -28.36 27.74 36.59
C LYS A 133 -28.18 29.26 36.63
N ALA A 134 -27.63 29.86 35.57
CA ALA A 134 -27.49 31.31 35.47
C ALA A 134 -28.86 32.01 35.50
N HIS A 135 -29.83 31.51 34.75
CA HIS A 135 -31.21 32.01 34.78
C HIS A 135 -31.86 31.85 36.16
N ALA A 136 -31.73 30.68 36.79
CA ALA A 136 -32.26 30.45 38.14
C ALA A 136 -31.63 31.40 39.18
N LEU A 137 -30.33 31.66 39.08
CA LEU A 137 -29.63 32.60 39.95
C LEU A 137 -30.14 34.02 39.74
N GLN A 138 -30.34 34.45 38.49
CA GLN A 138 -30.87 35.77 38.17
C GLN A 138 -32.30 35.96 38.68
N ALA A 139 -33.15 34.94 38.56
CA ALA A 139 -34.50 34.95 39.12
C ALA A 139 -34.43 35.10 40.65
N CYS A 140 -33.63 34.27 41.32
CA CYS A 140 -33.43 34.33 42.77
C CYS A 140 -32.92 35.71 43.23
N GLN A 141 -31.97 36.33 42.51
CA GLN A 141 -31.50 37.68 42.81
C GLN A 141 -32.63 38.73 42.67
N THR A 142 -33.46 38.60 41.64
CA THR A 142 -34.60 39.50 41.41
C THR A 142 -35.63 39.37 42.51
N ASP A 143 -36.01 38.14 42.85
CA ASP A 143 -37.02 37.84 43.88
C ASP A 143 -36.53 38.28 45.26
N ASN A 144 -35.28 38.02 45.60
CA ASN A 144 -34.65 38.52 46.83
C ASN A 144 -34.66 40.05 46.90
N GLY A 145 -34.41 40.72 45.77
CA GLY A 145 -34.49 42.19 45.68
C GLY A 145 -35.91 42.71 45.96
N ARG A 146 -36.93 42.04 45.42
CA ARG A 146 -38.36 42.37 45.66
C ARG A 146 -38.76 42.14 47.10
N LEU A 147 -38.40 40.99 47.67
CA LEU A 147 -38.65 40.68 49.09
C LEU A 147 -38.02 41.72 50.01
N TYR A 148 -36.79 42.14 49.72
CA TYR A 148 -36.11 43.18 50.49
C TYR A 148 -36.82 44.54 50.37
N ALA A 149 -37.34 44.89 49.19
CA ALA A 149 -38.11 46.11 48.99
C ALA A 149 -39.42 46.10 49.80
N ILE A 150 -40.20 45.02 49.73
CA ILE A 150 -41.43 44.84 50.51
C ILE A 150 -41.12 44.93 52.02
N GLY A 151 -40.07 44.23 52.47
CA GLY A 151 -39.66 44.26 53.87
C GLY A 151 -39.31 45.66 54.37
N ARG A 152 -38.62 46.48 53.55
CA ARG A 152 -38.35 47.88 53.89
C ARG A 152 -39.60 48.75 53.92
N GLU A 153 -40.51 48.57 52.97
CA GLU A 153 -41.78 49.28 52.97
C GLU A 153 -42.58 49.00 54.26
N MET A 154 -42.62 47.73 54.67
CA MET A 154 -43.29 47.28 55.89
C MET A 154 -42.68 47.94 57.14
N MET A 155 -41.35 47.99 57.24
CA MET A 155 -40.65 48.66 58.34
C MET A 155 -40.90 50.17 58.37
N VAL A 156 -40.90 50.85 57.22
CA VAL A 156 -41.18 52.30 57.13
C VAL A 156 -42.60 52.59 57.60
N LYS A 157 -43.60 51.85 57.11
CA LYS A 157 -45.00 52.00 57.53
C LYS A 157 -45.20 51.73 59.02
N TYR A 158 -44.47 50.77 59.59
CA TYR A 158 -44.50 50.51 61.02
C TYR A 158 -43.84 51.63 61.84
N ARG A 159 -42.68 52.14 61.41
CA ARG A 159 -41.97 53.25 62.07
C ARG A 159 -42.77 54.55 62.06
N ASP A 160 -43.42 54.84 60.94
CA ASP A 160 -44.17 56.09 60.76
C ASP A 160 -45.55 56.04 61.48
N LYS A 161 -45.87 54.95 62.18
CA LYS A 161 -47.08 54.81 63.00
C LYS A 161 -46.99 55.70 64.24
N SER A 162 -47.89 56.68 64.36
CA SER A 162 -47.94 57.60 65.50
C SER A 162 -48.75 57.05 66.67
N CYS A 163 -48.60 57.62 67.87
CA CYS A 163 -49.46 57.30 69.03
C CYS A 163 -50.96 57.58 68.74
N GLN A 164 -51.28 58.57 67.90
CA GLN A 164 -52.66 58.84 67.47
C GLN A 164 -53.20 57.72 66.57
N ASP A 165 -52.36 57.18 65.67
CA ASP A 165 -52.75 56.03 64.82
C ASP A 165 -52.97 54.75 65.64
N ALA A 166 -52.17 54.53 66.68
CA ALA A 166 -52.34 53.41 67.59
C ALA A 166 -53.66 53.50 68.39
N LEU A 167 -54.03 54.70 68.84
CA LEU A 167 -55.29 54.93 69.55
C LEU A 167 -56.50 54.79 68.61
N ALA A 168 -56.44 55.37 67.41
CA ALA A 168 -57.47 55.26 66.39
C ALA A 168 -57.70 53.83 65.88
N GLN A 169 -56.65 52.99 65.88
CA GLN A 169 -56.77 51.56 65.56
C GLN A 169 -57.48 50.76 66.67
N ALA A 170 -57.39 51.20 67.93
CA ALA A 170 -58.01 50.55 69.08
C ALA A 170 -59.45 51.06 69.36
N GLU A 171 -59.93 52.08 68.63
CA GLU A 171 -61.26 52.64 68.86
C GLU A 171 -62.40 51.71 68.37
N PRO A 172 -63.37 51.37 69.25
CA PRO A 172 -64.44 50.43 68.93
C PRO A 172 -65.63 51.04 68.16
N PHE A 173 -65.68 52.36 67.94
CA PHE A 173 -66.89 53.04 67.44
C PHE A 173 -67.01 53.13 65.91
N THR A 174 -65.90 53.36 65.18
CA THR A 174 -65.94 53.45 63.70
C THR A 174 -65.25 52.28 63.00
N GLY A 175 -64.25 51.65 63.63
CA GLY A 175 -63.52 50.49 63.08
C GLY A 175 -62.74 50.75 61.77
N LEU A 176 -62.84 51.94 61.18
CA LEU A 176 -62.28 52.28 59.87
C LEU A 176 -60.76 52.06 59.82
N LYS A 177 -60.05 52.45 60.87
CA LYS A 177 -58.58 52.35 60.93
C LYS A 177 -58.09 50.92 61.11
N LYS A 178 -58.90 50.05 61.72
CA LYS A 178 -58.64 48.61 61.81
C LYS A 178 -58.74 47.95 60.43
N VAL A 179 -59.81 48.25 59.68
CA VAL A 179 -60.01 47.72 58.31
C VAL A 179 -58.92 48.20 57.36
N GLU A 180 -58.47 49.46 57.46
CA GLU A 180 -57.33 49.94 56.66
C GLU A 180 -56.03 49.17 56.92
N VAL A 181 -55.76 48.82 58.19
CA VAL A 181 -54.57 48.02 58.53
C VAL A 181 -54.72 46.58 58.05
N GLU A 182 -55.91 45.99 58.17
CA GLU A 182 -56.20 44.66 57.63
C GLU A 182 -56.02 44.61 56.10
N ASN A 183 -56.55 45.60 55.38
CA ASN A 183 -56.37 45.72 53.92
C ASN A 183 -54.90 45.90 53.53
N LEU A 184 -54.12 46.66 54.31
CA LEU A 184 -52.68 46.83 54.06
C LEU A 184 -51.91 45.53 54.28
N LEU A 185 -52.22 44.80 55.35
CA LEU A 185 -51.65 43.48 55.64
C LEU A 185 -52.00 42.46 54.55
N GLU A 186 -53.25 42.47 54.08
CA GLU A 186 -53.70 41.63 52.99
C GLU A 186 -53.00 41.99 51.67
N ALA A 187 -52.84 43.27 51.35
CA ALA A 187 -52.09 43.72 50.18
C ALA A 187 -50.62 43.26 50.20
N TRP A 188 -49.96 43.31 51.37
CA TRP A 188 -48.60 42.77 51.52
C TRP A 188 -48.56 41.25 51.46
N ARG A 189 -49.56 40.56 52.03
CA ARG A 189 -49.68 39.11 51.92
C ARG A 189 -49.84 38.69 50.46
N ASP A 190 -50.69 39.38 49.70
CA ASP A 190 -50.89 39.16 48.28
C ASP A 190 -49.65 39.46 47.45
N GLN A 191 -48.84 40.47 47.83
CA GLN A 191 -47.56 40.74 47.18
C GLN A 191 -46.54 39.63 47.47
N LEU A 192 -46.42 39.18 48.72
CA LEU A 192 -45.53 38.08 49.10
C LEU A 192 -45.94 36.74 48.48
N ASP A 193 -47.25 36.45 48.43
CA ASP A 193 -47.79 35.24 47.81
C ASP A 193 -47.57 35.23 46.30
N ARG A 194 -47.61 36.40 45.64
CA ARG A 194 -47.28 36.54 44.20
C ARG A 194 -45.80 36.33 43.91
N GLU A 195 -44.92 36.79 44.79
CA GLU A 195 -43.45 36.71 44.64
C GLU A 195 -42.87 35.43 45.25
N LYS A 196 -43.72 34.52 45.75
CA LYS A 196 -43.30 33.24 46.30
C LYS A 196 -42.69 32.39 45.20
N ILE A 197 -41.41 32.02 45.39
CA ILE A 197 -40.72 31.07 44.53
C ILE A 197 -41.49 29.74 44.55
N ASN A 198 -42.12 29.38 43.43
CA ASN A 198 -42.67 28.04 43.23
C ASN A 198 -41.51 27.04 43.09
N ALA A 199 -41.03 26.53 44.22
CA ALA A 199 -40.01 25.48 44.28
C ALA A 199 -40.49 24.11 43.75
N ALA A 200 -41.73 24.00 43.26
CA ALA A 200 -42.37 22.74 42.87
C ALA A 200 -42.45 22.50 41.34
N GLY A 201 -41.59 23.16 40.56
CA GLY A 201 -41.58 23.07 39.11
C GLY A 201 -40.21 22.72 38.52
N GLN A 202 -39.57 21.67 39.04
CA GLN A 202 -38.45 20.99 38.35
C GLN A 202 -38.80 19.52 38.19
N PRO A 203 -38.99 18.99 36.96
CA PRO A 203 -38.60 17.62 36.68
C PRO A 203 -37.07 17.45 36.79
#